data_AF-A0A382XXC1-F1
#
_entry.id   AF-A0A382XXC1-F1
#
_cell.length_a   1.000
_cell.length_b   1.000
_cell.length_c   1.000
_cell.angle_alpha   90.00
_cell.angle_beta   90.00
_cell.angle_gamma   90.00
#
_symmetry.space_group_name_H-M   'P 1'
#
loop_
_entity.id
_entity.type
_entity.pdbx_description
1 polymer ?
#
loop_
_entity_poly.entity_id
_entity_poly.type
_entity_poly.pdbx_seq_one_letter_code
_entity_poly.pdbx_strand_id
1 'polypeptide(L)'
;MSPLDLTVQYFQDSPAEGLSCREEHFVRRSVSMKLPVEQTALVLVDTWDNHFIESWLERAERVTREAVVPVLHAGREAGLTIVHAPSPRVTPAYPEHMKRHKAALPGAPSDWPPSEFRQRQGEYTAFRGPRAQPPGVPDIEIGMSPHIDVRDEDVLLETGLQLHELC
;
A
#
# COMPACT_ATOMS: atom_id res chain seq x y z
N MET A 1 6.52 24.94 -10.54
CA MET A 1 6.67 23.84 -11.52
C MET A 1 5.37 23.67 -12.32
N SER A 2 5.40 23.06 -13.50
CA SER A 2 4.17 22.75 -14.25
C SER A 2 3.38 21.65 -13.52
N PRO A 3 2.03 21.71 -13.51
CA PRO A 3 1.21 20.66 -12.90
C PRO A 3 1.38 19.33 -13.66
N LEU A 4 1.28 18.23 -12.93
CA LEU A 4 1.19 16.89 -13.48
C LEU A 4 -0.22 16.71 -14.07
N ASP A 5 -0.31 16.51 -15.38
CA ASP A 5 -1.58 16.25 -16.06
C ASP A 5 -1.78 14.74 -16.22
N LEU A 6 -2.67 14.16 -15.40
CA LEU A 6 -2.98 12.73 -15.40
C LEU A 6 -4.35 12.47 -16.01
N THR A 7 -4.42 11.53 -16.95
CA THR A 7 -5.69 10.95 -17.39
C THR A 7 -6.04 9.79 -16.46
N VAL A 8 -7.02 9.99 -15.59
CA VAL A 8 -7.46 9.01 -14.60
C VAL A 8 -8.72 8.32 -15.08
N GLN A 9 -8.72 6.98 -15.03
CA GLN A 9 -9.89 6.17 -15.33
C GLN A 9 -10.70 5.91 -14.07
N TYR A 10 -12.02 6.00 -14.18
CA TYR A 10 -12.96 5.69 -13.11
C TYR A 10 -14.21 5.00 -13.67
N PHE A 11 -14.98 4.32 -12.83
CA PHE A 11 -16.30 3.84 -13.18
C PHE A 11 -17.31 4.93 -12.90
N GLN A 12 -18.25 5.18 -13.82
CA GLN A 12 -19.37 6.08 -13.54
C GLN A 12 -20.17 5.60 -12.31
N ASP A 13 -20.76 6.52 -11.55
CA ASP A 13 -21.41 6.19 -10.27
C ASP A 13 -22.72 5.41 -10.43
N SER A 14 -23.31 5.40 -11.63
CA SER A 14 -24.57 4.71 -11.93
C SER A 14 -24.65 4.23 -13.38
N PRO A 15 -25.39 3.16 -13.69
CA PRO A 15 -25.66 2.77 -15.08
C PRO A 15 -26.52 3.82 -15.82
N ALA A 16 -26.72 3.64 -17.12
CA ALA A 16 -27.65 4.47 -17.88
C ALA A 16 -29.10 4.29 -17.37
N GLU A 17 -29.93 5.32 -17.57
CA GLU A 17 -31.34 5.28 -17.16
C GLU A 17 -32.06 4.06 -17.76
N GLY A 18 -32.86 3.38 -16.94
CA GLY A 18 -33.59 2.17 -17.33
C GLY A 18 -32.80 0.87 -17.26
N LEU A 19 -31.49 0.91 -16.97
CA LEU A 19 -30.69 -0.28 -16.72
C LEU A 19 -30.62 -0.62 -15.23
N SER A 20 -30.53 -1.91 -14.92
CA SER A 20 -30.32 -2.40 -13.56
C SER A 20 -28.88 -2.11 -13.09
N CYS A 21 -28.69 -1.95 -11.77
CA CYS A 21 -27.36 -1.79 -11.15
C CYS A 21 -26.57 -3.10 -11.17
N ARG A 22 -26.11 -3.50 -12.35
CA ARG A 22 -25.20 -4.62 -12.59
C ARG A 22 -23.89 -4.08 -13.15
N GLU A 23 -22.75 -4.62 -12.71
CA GLU A 23 -21.41 -4.14 -13.09
C GLU A 23 -21.23 -4.02 -14.61
N GLU A 24 -21.79 -4.94 -15.38
CA GLU A 24 -21.77 -4.94 -16.85
C GLU A 24 -22.40 -3.70 -17.51
N HIS A 25 -23.25 -2.95 -16.79
CA HIS A 25 -23.88 -1.71 -17.25
C HIS A 25 -23.09 -0.45 -16.86
N PHE A 26 -22.01 -0.58 -16.10
CA PHE A 26 -21.16 0.54 -15.71
C PHE A 26 -20.17 0.86 -16.82
N VAL A 27 -20.08 2.13 -17.19
CA VAL A 27 -19.15 2.62 -18.21
C VAL A 27 -17.88 3.15 -17.55
N ARG A 28 -16.73 2.72 -18.06
CA ARG A 28 -15.44 3.33 -17.71
C ARG A 28 -15.34 4.72 -18.36
N ARG A 29 -15.03 5.72 -17.57
CA ARG A 29 -14.81 7.10 -17.99
C ARG A 29 -13.39 7.52 -17.66
N SER A 30 -12.97 8.63 -18.26
CA SER A 30 -11.70 9.26 -17.98
C SER A 30 -11.89 10.71 -17.60
N VAL A 31 -11.04 11.23 -16.73
CA VAL A 31 -10.94 12.65 -16.39
C VAL A 31 -9.47 13.08 -16.47
N SER A 32 -9.20 14.27 -17.00
CA SER A 32 -7.88 14.90 -16.89
C SER A 32 -7.82 15.61 -15.54
N MET A 33 -6.85 15.22 -14.72
CA MET A 33 -6.56 15.78 -13.41
C MET A 33 -5.24 16.53 -13.48
N LYS A 34 -5.29 17.85 -13.29
CA LYS A 34 -4.10 18.69 -13.16
C LYS A 34 -3.71 18.77 -11.69
N LEU A 35 -2.71 18.00 -11.31
CA LEU A 35 -2.24 17.88 -9.94
C LEU A 35 -1.00 18.77 -9.74
N PRO A 36 -1.00 19.70 -8.76
CA PRO A 36 0.21 20.43 -8.41
C PRO A 36 1.24 19.47 -7.83
N VAL A 37 2.40 19.36 -8.49
CA VAL A 37 3.49 18.42 -8.12
C VAL A 37 3.89 18.57 -6.65
N GLU A 38 4.04 19.81 -6.18
CA GLU A 38 4.45 20.13 -4.80
C GLU A 38 3.43 19.70 -3.74
N GLN A 39 2.19 19.37 -4.14
CA GLN A 39 1.13 18.88 -3.25
C GLN A 39 0.70 17.45 -3.62
N THR A 40 1.53 16.74 -4.39
CA THR A 40 1.24 15.38 -4.87
C THR A 40 2.40 14.44 -4.54
N ALA A 41 2.07 13.24 -4.07
CA ALA A 41 3.03 12.20 -3.77
C ALA A 41 2.70 10.90 -4.52
N LEU A 42 3.74 10.11 -4.84
CA LEU A 42 3.59 8.74 -5.29
C LEU A 42 3.83 7.81 -4.11
N VAL A 43 2.81 7.03 -3.73
CA VAL A 43 2.88 6.08 -2.62
C VAL A 43 2.97 4.65 -3.14
N LEU A 44 4.06 3.95 -2.81
CA LEU A 44 4.29 2.54 -3.12
C LEU A 44 3.94 1.69 -1.89
N VAL A 45 2.82 0.96 -1.98
CA VAL A 45 2.32 0.13 -0.88
C VAL A 45 2.73 -1.33 -1.12
N ASP A 46 3.39 -1.93 -0.13
CA ASP A 46 3.68 -3.38 -0.10
C ASP A 46 4.26 -3.97 -1.39
N THR A 47 5.27 -3.32 -1.96
CA THR A 47 6.06 -3.83 -3.09
C THR A 47 7.05 -4.91 -2.63
N TRP A 48 6.53 -6.05 -2.16
CA TRP A 48 7.32 -7.15 -1.60
C TRP A 48 8.10 -7.96 -2.65
N ASP A 49 9.20 -8.60 -2.22
CA ASP A 49 10.00 -9.52 -3.02
C ASP A 49 9.55 -11.00 -2.93
N ASN A 50 8.73 -11.35 -1.94
CA ASN A 50 8.46 -12.75 -1.60
C ASN A 50 6.99 -13.02 -1.25
N HIS A 51 6.53 -14.23 -1.61
CA HIS A 51 5.21 -14.77 -1.28
C HIS A 51 5.22 -16.30 -1.45
N PHE A 52 4.50 -17.04 -0.62
CA PHE A 52 4.40 -18.51 -0.74
C PHE A 52 3.62 -19.02 -1.96
N ILE A 53 3.14 -18.13 -2.85
CA ILE A 53 2.37 -18.49 -4.04
C ILE A 53 3.21 -18.11 -5.25
N GLU A 54 3.72 -19.11 -5.97
CA GLU A 54 4.62 -18.90 -7.11
C GLU A 54 4.00 -18.04 -8.21
N SER A 55 2.74 -18.30 -8.59
CA SER A 55 2.03 -17.48 -9.58
C SER A 55 1.71 -16.06 -9.10
N TRP A 56 1.76 -15.81 -7.78
CA TRP A 56 1.74 -14.46 -7.25
C TRP A 56 3.10 -13.80 -7.48
N LEU A 57 4.20 -14.49 -7.18
CA LEU A 57 5.56 -13.96 -7.36
C LEU A 57 5.84 -13.57 -8.80
N GLU A 58 5.55 -14.48 -9.75
CA GLU A 58 5.73 -14.23 -11.18
C GLU A 58 4.97 -12.97 -11.64
N ARG A 59 3.73 -12.82 -11.17
CA ARG A 59 2.89 -11.68 -11.51
C ARG A 59 3.35 -10.41 -10.82
N ALA A 60 3.75 -10.48 -9.55
CA ALA A 60 4.23 -9.34 -8.77
C ALA A 60 5.54 -8.82 -9.35
N GLU A 61 6.49 -9.70 -9.71
CA GLU A 61 7.73 -9.31 -10.38
C GLU A 61 7.44 -8.61 -11.71
N ARG A 62 6.59 -9.22 -12.55
CA ARG A 62 6.22 -8.64 -13.85
C ARG A 62 5.57 -7.27 -13.68
N VAL A 63 4.56 -7.14 -12.82
CA VAL A 63 3.88 -5.85 -12.57
C VAL A 63 4.85 -4.82 -12.02
N THR A 64 5.73 -5.22 -11.10
CA THR A 64 6.72 -4.31 -10.52
C THR A 64 7.65 -3.77 -11.60
N ARG A 65 8.21 -4.64 -12.44
CA ARG A 65 9.16 -4.26 -13.50
C ARG A 65 8.50 -3.47 -14.63
N GLU A 66 7.33 -3.89 -15.09
CA GLU A 66 6.70 -3.35 -16.29
C GLU A 66 5.82 -2.12 -16.02
N ALA A 67 5.30 -1.97 -14.80
CA ALA A 67 4.38 -0.87 -14.47
C ALA A 67 4.87 0.00 -13.31
N VAL A 68 5.28 -0.60 -12.19
CA VAL A 68 5.62 0.18 -10.98
C VAL A 68 6.93 0.95 -11.15
N VAL A 69 7.99 0.28 -11.60
CA VAL A 69 9.32 0.90 -11.80
C VAL A 69 9.28 2.06 -12.79
N PRO A 70 8.63 1.95 -13.97
CA PRO A 70 8.45 3.10 -14.86
C PRO A 70 7.73 4.28 -14.22
N VAL A 71 6.68 4.03 -13.43
CA VAL A 71 5.94 5.09 -12.73
C VAL A 71 6.79 5.72 -11.62
N LEU A 72 7.57 4.93 -10.89
CA LEU A 72 8.53 5.41 -9.89
C LEU A 72 9.56 6.35 -10.52
N HIS A 73 10.14 5.96 -11.65
CA HIS A 73 11.09 6.80 -12.38
C HIS A 73 10.44 8.10 -12.89
N ALA A 74 9.29 8.00 -13.54
CA ALA A 74 8.56 9.17 -14.04
C ALA A 74 8.14 10.11 -12.89
N GLY A 75 7.73 9.56 -11.74
CA GLY A 75 7.38 10.35 -10.56
C GLY A 75 8.57 11.13 -10.02
N ARG A 76 9.76 10.50 -9.96
CA ARG A 76 11.01 11.17 -9.58
C ARG A 76 11.41 12.26 -10.56
N GLU A 77 11.36 11.98 -11.86
CA GLU A 77 11.65 12.97 -12.91
C GLU A 77 10.69 14.16 -12.86
N ALA A 78 9.43 13.92 -12.53
CA ALA A 78 8.43 14.97 -12.33
C ALA A 78 8.62 15.76 -11.02
N GLY A 79 9.46 15.29 -10.09
CA GLY A 79 9.70 15.91 -8.79
C GLY A 79 8.61 15.62 -7.75
N LEU A 80 7.87 14.51 -7.90
CA LEU A 80 6.92 14.07 -6.88
C LEU A 80 7.65 13.62 -5.61
N THR A 81 7.00 13.81 -4.46
CA THR A 81 7.42 13.16 -3.22
C THR A 81 7.22 11.64 -3.38
N ILE A 82 8.28 10.86 -3.20
CA ILE A 82 8.23 9.40 -3.24
C ILE A 82 8.06 8.86 -1.83
N VAL A 83 7.03 8.05 -1.63
CA VAL A 83 6.69 7.46 -0.33
C VAL A 83 6.63 5.94 -0.47
N HIS A 84 7.46 5.23 0.28
CA HIS A 84 7.41 3.78 0.42
C HIS A 84 6.64 3.43 1.69
N ALA A 85 5.65 2.55 1.60
CA ALA A 85 4.86 2.07 2.72
C ALA A 85 4.84 0.53 2.74
N PRO A 86 5.98 -0.12 3.05
CA PRO A 86 6.03 -1.56 3.19
C PRO A 86 5.48 -2.00 4.55
N SER A 87 5.14 -3.29 4.64
CA SER A 87 4.86 -3.97 5.90
C SER A 87 5.89 -3.65 6.99
N PRO A 88 5.46 -3.50 8.26
CA PRO A 88 6.36 -3.33 9.42
C PRO A 88 7.48 -4.37 9.54
N ARG A 89 7.34 -5.55 8.91
CA ARG A 89 8.40 -6.56 8.89
C ARG A 89 9.61 -6.16 8.04
N VAL A 90 9.43 -5.25 7.08
CA VAL A 90 10.47 -4.82 6.12
C VAL A 90 11.22 -3.58 6.62
N THR A 91 10.56 -2.70 7.39
CA THR A 91 11.14 -1.43 7.85
C THR A 91 12.44 -1.55 8.68
N PRO A 92 12.70 -2.64 9.44
CA PRO A 92 13.97 -2.81 10.14
C PRO A 92 15.20 -2.85 9.21
N ALA A 93 15.03 -3.16 7.92
CA ALA A 93 16.10 -3.10 6.93
C ALA A 93 16.49 -1.66 6.52
N TYR A 94 15.71 -0.65 6.92
CA TYR A 94 15.89 0.77 6.55
C TYR A 94 16.01 1.68 7.79
N PRO A 95 16.98 1.43 8.70
CA PRO A 95 17.06 2.13 9.98
C PRO A 95 17.28 3.64 9.83
N GLU A 96 18.03 4.08 8.82
CA GLU A 96 18.28 5.51 8.59
C GLU A 96 17.04 6.29 8.13
N HIS A 97 16.09 5.62 7.45
CA HIS A 97 14.80 6.24 7.15
C HIS A 97 13.93 6.30 8.41
N MET A 98 13.89 5.22 9.19
CA MET A 98 13.05 5.14 10.38
C MET A 98 13.45 6.13 11.47
N LYS A 99 14.74 6.48 11.56
CA LYS A 99 15.24 7.52 12.48
C LYS A 99 14.70 8.93 12.20
N ARG A 100 14.16 9.19 11.00
CA ARG A 100 13.67 10.52 10.60
C ARG A 100 12.30 10.82 11.16
N HIS A 101 11.52 9.79 11.45
CA HIS A 101 10.19 9.94 12.03
C HIS A 101 10.30 10.40 13.47
N LYS A 102 9.31 11.18 13.90
CA LYS A 102 9.18 11.47 15.32
C LYS A 102 8.86 10.14 16.02
N ALA A 103 9.41 9.97 17.22
CA ALA A 103 8.98 8.86 18.06
C ALA A 103 7.48 9.02 18.28
N ALA A 104 6.69 8.08 17.76
CA ALA A 104 5.27 8.06 18.01
C ALA A 104 5.07 8.00 19.53
N LEU A 105 4.37 8.99 20.08
CA LEU A 105 3.92 8.88 21.47
C LEU A 105 3.04 7.64 21.51
N PRO A 106 3.38 6.60 22.30
CA PRO A 106 2.51 5.46 22.41
C PRO A 106 1.16 5.98 22.91
N GLY A 107 0.15 5.89 22.05
CA GLY A 107 -1.22 6.10 22.49
C GLY A 107 -1.48 5.15 23.65
N ALA A 108 -2.19 5.60 24.68
CA ALA A 108 -2.59 4.71 25.76
C ALA A 108 -3.27 3.49 25.12
N PRO A 109 -2.78 2.26 25.38
CA PRO A 109 -3.38 1.08 24.79
C PRO A 109 -4.86 1.06 25.17
N SER A 110 -5.74 1.09 24.17
CA SER A 110 -7.17 0.99 24.41
C SER A 110 -7.49 -0.40 24.95
N ASP A 111 -8.24 -0.46 26.04
CA ASP A 111 -8.82 -1.71 26.55
C ASP A 111 -9.88 -2.28 25.61
N TRP A 112 -10.31 -1.48 24.63
CA TRP A 112 -11.25 -1.87 23.60
C TRP A 112 -10.58 -1.93 22.20
N PRO A 113 -10.76 -3.03 21.43
CA PRO A 113 -11.46 -4.25 21.85
C PRO A 113 -10.63 -5.06 22.86
N PRO A 114 -11.29 -5.88 23.71
CA PRO A 114 -10.62 -6.67 24.73
C PRO A 114 -9.48 -7.50 24.16
N SER A 115 -8.40 -7.68 24.93
CA SER A 115 -7.23 -8.46 24.50
C SER A 115 -7.61 -9.89 24.07
N GLU A 116 -8.51 -10.54 24.81
CA GLU A 116 -9.02 -11.88 24.49
C GLU A 116 -9.74 -11.92 23.15
N PHE A 117 -10.50 -10.87 22.81
CA PHE A 117 -11.16 -10.74 21.51
C PHE A 117 -10.13 -10.56 20.39
N ARG A 118 -9.17 -9.65 20.57
CA ARG A 118 -8.09 -9.40 19.59
C ARG A 118 -7.25 -10.64 19.31
N GLN A 119 -6.94 -11.39 20.36
CA GLN A 119 -6.14 -12.62 20.30
C GLN A 119 -6.97 -13.87 20.00
N ARG A 120 -8.31 -13.72 19.92
CA ARG A 120 -9.27 -14.80 19.64
C ARG A 120 -9.07 -15.98 20.61
N GLN A 121 -9.06 -15.69 21.90
CA GLN A 121 -8.91 -16.65 23.01
C GLN A 121 -10.24 -16.81 23.77
N GLY A 122 -10.33 -17.83 24.62
CA GLY A 122 -11.53 -18.09 25.43
C GLY A 122 -12.76 -18.31 24.55
N GLU A 123 -13.86 -17.61 24.87
CA GLU A 123 -15.12 -17.67 24.12
C GLU A 123 -14.96 -17.22 22.65
N TYR A 124 -13.94 -16.42 22.34
CA TYR A 124 -13.67 -15.91 20.99
C TYR A 124 -12.88 -16.89 20.10
N THR A 125 -12.56 -18.08 20.61
CA THR A 125 -11.83 -19.11 19.84
C THR A 125 -12.58 -19.50 18.56
N ALA A 126 -13.91 -19.47 18.57
CA ALA A 126 -14.76 -19.71 17.40
C ALA A 126 -14.48 -18.73 16.23
N PHE A 127 -13.88 -17.56 16.51
CA PHE A 127 -13.52 -16.57 15.51
C PHE A 127 -12.07 -16.69 15.01
N ARG A 128 -11.30 -17.69 15.48
CA ARG A 128 -10.03 -18.06 14.84
C ARG A 128 -10.35 -18.56 13.43
N GLY A 129 -10.20 -17.65 12.47
CA GLY A 129 -10.51 -17.93 11.07
C GLY A 129 -9.76 -19.16 10.54
N PRO A 130 -10.16 -19.69 9.38
CA PRO A 130 -9.70 -20.96 8.82
C PRO A 130 -8.19 -21.04 8.52
N ARG A 131 -7.44 -19.94 8.72
CA ARG A 131 -5.97 -19.89 8.58
C ARG A 131 -5.22 -20.80 9.56
N ALA A 132 -5.87 -21.27 10.62
CA ALA A 132 -5.31 -22.23 11.58
C ALA A 132 -5.66 -23.70 11.24
N GLN A 133 -6.02 -24.00 10.00
CA GLN A 133 -6.32 -25.36 9.54
C GLN A 133 -5.16 -25.92 8.69
N PRO A 134 -4.90 -27.24 8.73
CA PRO A 134 -3.99 -27.87 7.79
C PRO A 134 -4.54 -27.89 6.34
N PRO A 135 -3.68 -27.74 5.31
CA PRO A 135 -2.31 -27.22 5.42
C PRO A 135 -2.32 -25.73 5.78
N GLY A 136 -1.51 -25.36 6.77
CA GLY A 136 -1.40 -23.97 7.22
C GLY A 136 -0.72 -23.08 6.17
N VAL A 137 -0.69 -21.77 6.45
CA VAL A 137 0.06 -20.82 5.63
C VAL A 137 1.54 -20.91 6.04
N PRO A 138 2.48 -21.13 5.11
CA PRO A 138 3.90 -21.09 5.41
C PRO A 138 4.31 -19.73 5.96
N ASP A 139 5.17 -19.71 6.98
CA ASP A 139 5.85 -18.47 7.36
C ASP A 139 6.92 -18.16 6.32
N ILE A 140 6.98 -16.90 5.91
CA ILE A 140 7.90 -16.40 4.91
C ILE A 140 8.56 -15.13 5.43
N GLU A 141 9.82 -14.95 5.09
CA GLU A 141 10.51 -13.68 5.20
C GLU A 141 10.21 -12.83 3.98
N ILE A 142 9.87 -11.56 4.21
CA ILE A 142 9.53 -10.60 3.16
C ILE A 142 10.52 -9.44 3.23
N GLY A 143 10.95 -8.98 2.07
CA GLY A 143 11.74 -7.78 1.86
C GLY A 143 11.06 -6.86 0.84
N MET A 144 11.76 -5.77 0.51
CA MET A 144 11.39 -4.91 -0.61
C MET A 144 11.80 -5.58 -1.92
N SER A 145 10.98 -5.49 -2.96
CA SER A 145 11.34 -5.97 -4.30
C SER A 145 12.72 -5.42 -4.72
N PRO A 146 13.63 -6.25 -5.24
CA PRO A 146 14.97 -5.81 -5.67
C PRO A 146 14.94 -4.84 -6.86
N HIS A 147 13.77 -4.67 -7.49
CA HIS A 147 13.56 -3.70 -8.55
C HIS A 147 13.18 -2.30 -8.02
N ILE A 148 12.83 -2.18 -6.74
CA ILE A 148 12.50 -0.92 -6.10
C ILE A 148 13.74 -0.41 -5.37
N ASP A 149 14.31 0.64 -5.93
CA ASP A 149 15.38 1.40 -5.30
C ASP A 149 14.77 2.40 -4.31
N VAL A 150 15.08 2.28 -3.02
CA VAL A 150 14.69 3.26 -1.98
C VAL A 150 15.87 4.21 -1.80
N ARG A 151 15.72 5.46 -2.22
CA ARG A 151 16.80 6.46 -2.19
C ARG A 151 16.80 7.23 -0.89
N ASP A 152 17.95 7.82 -0.54
CA ASP A 152 18.10 8.61 0.67
C ASP A 152 17.07 9.74 0.77
N GLU A 153 16.67 10.40 -0.31
CA GLU A 153 15.66 11.44 -0.31
C GLU A 153 14.22 10.94 -0.16
N ASP A 154 13.97 9.64 -0.40
CA ASP A 154 12.63 9.07 -0.34
C ASP A 154 12.13 8.98 1.11
N VAL A 155 10.81 9.09 1.26
CA VAL A 155 10.13 8.83 2.52
C VAL A 155 9.81 7.34 2.61
N LEU A 156 10.08 6.71 3.76
CA LEU A 156 9.67 5.34 4.05
C LEU A 156 8.89 5.31 5.35
N LEU A 157 7.67 4.80 5.34
CA LEU A 157 6.70 4.84 6.44
C LEU A 157 6.28 3.43 6.87
N GLU A 158 5.96 3.27 8.14
CA GLU A 158 5.37 2.06 8.73
C GLU A 158 3.91 2.27 9.14
N THR A 159 3.53 3.49 9.48
CA THR A 159 2.22 3.80 10.09
C THR A 159 1.51 4.97 9.41
N GLY A 160 0.18 5.00 9.54
CA GLY A 160 -0.61 6.17 9.11
C GLY A 160 -0.27 7.44 9.89
N LEU A 161 0.20 7.34 11.13
CA LEU A 161 0.67 8.49 11.90
C LEU A 161 1.88 9.16 11.26
N GLN A 162 2.84 8.37 10.77
CA GLN A 162 4.00 8.90 10.05
C GLN A 162 3.59 9.53 8.72
N LEU A 163 2.56 9.01 8.05
CA LEU A 163 2.02 9.66 6.84
C LEU A 163 1.47 11.06 7.16
N HIS A 164 0.78 11.22 8.29
CA HIS A 164 0.28 12.53 8.73
C HIS A 164 1.40 13.53 9.06
N GLU A 165 2.62 13.08 9.35
CA GLU A 165 3.77 13.98 9.57
C GLU A 165 4.22 14.70 8.29
N LEU A 166 3.79 14.23 7.11
CA LEU A 166 4.09 14.85 5.81
C LEU A 166 3.11 15.96 5.41
N CYS A 167 2.02 16.16 6.16
CA CYS A 167 0.93 17.10 5.85
C CYS A 167 0.90 18.32 6.78
#